data_AF-A0A8T7K542-F1
#
_entry.id   AF-A0A8T7K542-F1
#
_cell.length_a   1.000
_cell.length_b   1.000
_cell.length_c   1.000
_cell.angle_alpha   90.00
_cell.angle_beta   90.00
_cell.angle_gamma   90.00
#
_symmetry.space_group_name_H-M   'P 1'
#
loop_
_entity.id
_entity.type
_entity.pdbx_description
1 polymer ?
#
loop_
_entity_poly.entity_id
_entity_poly.type
_entity_poly.pdbx_seq_one_letter_code
_entity_poly.pdbx_strand_id
1 'polypeptide(L)'
;MARPIIRLLWCALALLLASAAALLPDDALSAAEARALWLLADPPRGQHLSDSPRAALEHVWDSLRAAADRTRAQGECLPCALPLDAWLALAGDNPLSLRLPALSAGLLALAASFPLARRFFGQRAAWMTLVLLLTLLLFVPLLRRASPYPLLLAAAMLALYALALRWALARPLLAALAILAWALAAAPLLSQAYRPHNAARAALEQAAAARLPAEPALLSLDPRQPAAFYAREGGFLQGISIDLSWRAFSSDEIAALVERLPGARALWLLLPAAVPLTDDISTRLLNDGWQIGLSLAGDGILLVRLNRR
;
A
#
# COMPACT_ATOMS: atom_id res chain seq x y z
N MET A 1 -27.27 22.51 27.02
CA MET A 1 -27.26 22.18 25.57
C MET A 1 -26.18 21.17 25.12
N ALA A 2 -25.23 20.71 25.96
CA ALA A 2 -24.14 19.81 25.54
C ALA A 2 -24.52 18.31 25.37
N ARG A 3 -25.55 17.82 26.07
CA ARG A 3 -25.97 16.40 26.03
C ARG A 3 -26.37 15.83 24.66
N PRO A 4 -27.13 16.54 23.79
CA PRO A 4 -27.47 16.01 22.47
C PRO A 4 -26.24 15.88 21.54
N ILE A 5 -25.23 16.73 21.72
CA ILE A 5 -24.00 16.75 20.91
C ILE A 5 -23.17 15.49 21.17
N ILE A 6 -23.01 15.11 22.44
CA ILE A 6 -22.26 13.91 22.83
C ILE A 6 -22.93 12.65 22.25
N ARG A 7 -24.26 12.57 22.26
CA ARG A 7 -24.99 11.43 21.70
C ARG A 7 -24.83 11.32 20.18
N LEU A 8 -24.88 12.43 19.45
CA LEU A 8 -24.63 12.45 18.01
C LEU A 8 -23.20 12.02 17.65
N LEU A 9 -22.22 12.43 18.44
CA LEU A 9 -20.82 11.98 18.27
C LEU A 9 -20.68 10.48 18.50
N TRP A 10 -21.30 9.93 19.54
CA TRP A 10 -21.30 8.49 19.80
C TRP A 10 -22.02 7.70 18.71
N CYS A 11 -23.17 8.18 18.21
CA CYS A 11 -23.87 7.55 17.09
C CYS A 11 -23.03 7.59 15.81
N ALA A 12 -22.40 8.73 15.49
CA ALA A 12 -21.53 8.85 14.33
C ALA A 12 -20.31 7.92 14.45
N LEU A 13 -19.66 7.88 15.61
CA LEU A 13 -18.54 6.96 15.89
C LEU A 13 -18.97 5.50 15.76
N ALA A 14 -20.12 5.13 16.34
CA ALA A 14 -20.66 3.78 16.25
C ALA A 14 -21.01 3.39 14.80
N LEU A 15 -21.61 4.31 14.03
CA LEU A 15 -21.89 4.09 12.61
C LEU A 15 -20.61 3.94 11.79
N LEU A 16 -19.57 4.71 12.12
CA LEU A 16 -18.28 4.65 11.44
C LEU A 16 -17.54 3.36 11.75
N LEU A 17 -17.58 2.91 13.01
CA LEU A 17 -17.05 1.60 13.43
C LEU A 17 -17.83 0.44 12.80
N ALA A 18 -19.16 0.52 12.76
CA ALA A 18 -20.01 -0.49 12.12
C ALA A 18 -19.82 -0.52 10.60
N SER A 19 -19.67 0.64 9.97
CA SER A 19 -19.36 0.74 8.53
C SER A 19 -17.97 0.21 8.24
N ALA A 20 -16.96 0.54 9.06
CA ALA A 20 -15.61 0.00 8.95
C ALA A 20 -15.61 -1.52 9.10
N ALA A 21 -16.39 -2.06 10.04
CA ALA A 21 -16.55 -3.50 10.24
C ALA A 21 -17.25 -4.20 9.05
N ALA A 22 -18.29 -3.57 8.48
CA ALA A 22 -19.02 -4.11 7.33
C ALA A 22 -18.24 -4.00 6.01
N LEU A 23 -17.22 -3.14 5.94
CA LEU A 23 -16.39 -2.87 4.77
C LEU A 23 -15.02 -3.57 4.80
N LEU A 24 -14.78 -4.43 5.81
CA LEU A 24 -13.60 -5.26 5.94
C LEU A 24 -13.50 -6.53 5.06
N PRO A 25 -14.49 -7.00 4.27
CA PRO A 25 -14.43 -8.38 3.75
C PRO A 25 -13.57 -8.57 2.49
N ASP A 26 -12.99 -7.52 1.90
CA ASP A 26 -11.94 -7.75 0.90
C ASP A 26 -10.62 -8.03 1.62
N ASP A 27 -10.35 -9.32 1.84
CA ASP A 27 -9.03 -9.86 2.23
C ASP A 27 -7.94 -9.46 1.21
N ALA A 28 -8.35 -9.00 0.03
CA ALA A 28 -7.47 -8.44 -0.98
C ALA A 28 -6.95 -7.05 -0.56
N LEU A 29 -5.70 -7.02 -0.09
CA LEU A 29 -4.90 -5.80 -0.02
C LEU A 29 -4.89 -5.12 -1.38
N SER A 30 -5.20 -3.83 -1.46
CA SER A 30 -5.02 -3.08 -2.70
C SER A 30 -3.52 -3.02 -3.07
N ALA A 31 -3.17 -2.81 -4.34
CA ALA A 31 -1.77 -2.71 -4.77
C ALA A 31 -0.94 -1.69 -3.96
N ALA A 32 -1.56 -0.59 -3.56
CA ALA A 32 -0.95 0.43 -2.71
C ALA A 32 -0.66 -0.07 -1.30
N GLU A 33 -1.58 -0.85 -0.71
CA GLU A 33 -1.42 -1.46 0.61
C GLU A 33 -0.39 -2.59 0.59
N ALA A 34 -0.40 -3.42 -0.45
CA ALA A 34 0.62 -4.44 -0.67
C ALA A 34 2.02 -3.81 -0.81
N ARG A 35 2.14 -2.71 -1.56
CA ARG A 35 3.39 -1.94 -1.67
C ARG A 35 3.82 -1.35 -0.32
N ALA A 36 2.90 -0.72 0.40
CA ALA A 36 3.20 -0.18 1.72
C ALA A 36 3.71 -1.28 2.65
N LEU A 37 3.03 -2.43 2.67
CA LEU A 37 3.51 -3.61 3.40
C LEU A 37 4.88 -4.08 2.94
N TRP A 38 5.13 -4.15 1.64
CA TRP A 38 6.41 -4.61 1.10
C TRP A 38 7.57 -3.65 1.44
N LEU A 39 7.36 -2.34 1.32
CA LEU A 39 8.34 -1.32 1.70
C LEU A 39 8.65 -1.34 3.20
N LEU A 40 7.67 -1.72 4.00
CA LEU A 40 7.74 -1.76 5.46
C LEU A 40 8.13 -3.15 6.00
N ALA A 41 8.02 -4.20 5.20
CA ALA A 41 8.36 -5.56 5.58
C ALA A 41 9.89 -5.73 5.61
N ASP A 42 10.48 -5.42 6.76
CA ASP A 42 11.81 -5.90 7.12
C ASP A 42 11.80 -7.40 7.48
N PRO A 43 12.98 -8.08 7.52
CA PRO A 43 13.12 -9.51 7.81
C PRO A 43 12.42 -9.90 9.13
N PRO A 44 12.08 -11.19 9.32
CA PRO A 44 10.91 -11.63 10.07
C PRO A 44 10.75 -10.93 11.42
N ARG A 45 9.74 -10.06 11.50
CA ARG A 45 9.21 -9.44 12.74
C ARG A 45 8.66 -10.46 13.74
N GLY A 46 8.63 -11.73 13.38
CA GLY A 46 8.27 -12.81 14.27
C GLY A 46 9.46 -13.22 15.13
N GLN A 47 9.54 -12.72 16.36
CA GLN A 47 9.39 -13.60 17.54
C GLN A 47 9.67 -12.96 18.90
N HIS A 48 10.17 -11.73 19.01
CA HIS A 48 10.36 -11.13 20.33
C HIS A 48 9.98 -9.65 20.35
N LEU A 49 8.67 -9.36 20.48
CA LEU A 49 8.28 -8.23 21.31
C LEU A 49 8.75 -8.58 22.72
N SER A 50 9.99 -8.21 23.01
CA SER A 50 10.63 -8.39 24.30
C SER A 50 9.67 -7.96 25.42
N ASP A 51 9.63 -8.70 26.52
CA ASP A 51 8.74 -8.40 27.67
C ASP A 51 8.98 -7.00 28.30
N SER A 52 10.03 -6.28 27.88
CA SER A 52 10.34 -4.94 28.37
C SER A 52 9.85 -3.82 27.43
N PRO A 53 9.21 -2.76 27.97
CA PRO A 53 8.79 -1.60 27.18
C PRO A 53 9.96 -0.84 26.56
N ARG A 54 11.15 -0.96 27.16
CA ARG A 54 12.38 -0.34 26.64
C ARG A 54 12.83 -0.98 25.33
N ALA A 55 12.87 -2.30 25.26
CA ALA A 55 13.28 -2.97 24.03
C ALA A 55 12.21 -2.85 22.92
N ALA A 56 10.92 -2.68 23.27
CA ALA A 56 9.91 -2.24 22.31
C ALA A 56 10.20 -0.84 21.73
N LEU A 57 10.60 0.13 22.56
CA LEU A 57 10.99 1.47 22.11
C LEU A 57 12.26 1.46 21.24
N GLU A 58 13.28 0.69 21.65
CA GLU A 58 14.52 0.52 20.88
C GLU A 58 14.22 -0.12 19.51
N HIS A 59 13.34 -1.13 19.47
CA HIS A 59 12.88 -1.74 18.22
C HIS A 59 12.15 -0.75 17.31
N VAL A 60 11.21 0.04 17.85
CA VAL A 60 10.51 1.09 17.08
C VAL A 60 11.51 2.11 16.53
N TRP A 61 12.50 2.51 17.32
CA TRP A 61 13.51 3.50 16.91
C TRP A 61 14.43 2.96 15.81
N ASP A 62 14.82 1.69 15.89
CA ASP A 62 15.64 1.04 14.88
C ASP A 62 14.87 0.81 13.57
N SER A 63 13.59 0.42 13.66
CA SER A 63 12.70 0.31 12.49
C SER A 63 12.54 1.67 11.80
N LEU A 64 12.32 2.75 12.56
CA LEU A 64 12.25 4.11 12.04
C LEU A 64 13.54 4.54 11.32
N ARG A 65 14.72 4.21 11.87
CA ARG A 65 16.00 4.50 11.21
C ARG A 65 16.17 3.72 9.91
N ALA A 66 15.87 2.41 9.93
CA ALA A 66 15.94 1.57 8.74
C ALA A 66 14.98 2.06 7.64
N ALA A 67 13.75 2.41 8.00
CA ALA A 67 12.78 2.99 7.08
C ALA A 67 13.23 4.36 6.53
N ALA A 68 13.87 5.21 7.34
CA ALA A 68 14.43 6.48 6.89
C ALA A 68 15.58 6.29 5.87
N ASP A 69 16.43 5.29 6.08
CA ASP A 69 17.53 5.00 5.15
C ASP A 69 17.03 4.36 3.85
N ARG A 70 16.02 3.48 3.92
CA ARG A 70 15.35 2.92 2.72
C ARG A 70 14.70 4.00 1.87
N THR A 71 13.94 4.89 2.49
CA THR A 71 13.27 6.00 1.79
C THR A 71 14.28 6.96 1.14
N ARG A 72 15.42 7.22 1.81
CA ARG A 72 16.52 7.98 1.20
C ARG A 72 17.13 7.26 -0.01
N ALA A 73 17.37 5.95 0.09
CA ALA A 73 17.95 5.16 -0.99
C ALA A 73 17.02 5.06 -2.21
N GLN A 74 15.71 4.98 -1.99
CA GLN A 74 14.69 4.84 -3.04
C GLN A 74 14.16 6.18 -3.57
N GLY A 75 14.53 7.31 -2.96
CA GLY A 75 14.00 8.64 -3.32
C GLY A 75 12.50 8.80 -3.05
N GLU A 76 11.92 7.96 -2.19
CA GLU A 76 10.50 7.97 -1.88
C GLU A 76 10.15 8.95 -0.74
N CYS A 77 8.89 9.41 -0.70
CA CYS A 77 8.46 10.49 0.19
C CYS A 77 8.37 10.02 1.67
N LEU A 78 9.29 10.51 2.51
CA LEU A 78 9.45 10.16 3.93
C LEU A 78 8.25 10.34 4.89
N PRO A 79 7.39 11.38 4.80
CA PRO A 79 6.63 11.81 5.97
C PRO A 79 5.48 10.88 6.38
N CYS A 80 5.05 9.98 5.50
CA CYS A 80 3.94 9.05 5.77
C CYS A 80 4.41 7.60 6.01
N ALA A 81 5.60 7.24 5.52
CA ALA A 81 6.14 5.90 5.70
C ALA A 81 6.59 5.65 7.14
N LEU A 82 7.27 6.64 7.75
CA LEU A 82 7.80 6.51 9.12
C LEU A 82 6.72 6.27 10.19
N PRO A 83 5.63 7.07 10.27
CA PRO A 83 4.61 6.84 11.28
C PRO A 83 3.88 5.52 11.08
N LEU A 84 3.69 5.11 9.83
CA LEU A 84 3.07 3.85 9.48
C LEU A 84 3.95 2.66 9.87
N ASP A 85 5.27 2.76 9.68
CA ASP A 85 6.21 1.72 10.09
C ASP A 85 6.22 1.49 11.60
N ALA A 86 6.37 2.58 12.36
CA ALA A 86 6.31 2.54 13.83
C ALA A 86 4.97 1.97 14.32
N TRP A 87 3.88 2.32 13.64
CA TRP A 87 2.57 1.77 13.97
C TRP A 87 2.48 0.27 13.71
N LEU A 88 2.96 -0.22 12.57
CA LEU A 88 2.95 -1.65 12.25
C LEU A 88 3.87 -2.46 13.17
N ALA A 89 5.01 -1.89 13.59
CA ALA A 89 5.87 -2.51 14.59
C ALA A 89 5.16 -2.73 15.93
N LEU A 90 4.22 -1.84 16.30
CA LEU A 90 3.46 -1.93 17.54
C LEU A 90 2.17 -2.76 17.41
N ALA A 91 1.43 -2.59 16.31
CA ALA A 91 0.09 -3.15 16.12
C ALA A 91 0.07 -4.45 15.28
N GLY A 92 1.22 -4.85 14.74
CA GLY A 92 1.39 -6.05 13.92
C GLY A 92 0.95 -5.89 12.46
N ASP A 93 1.32 -6.88 11.66
CA ASP A 93 1.14 -6.91 10.20
C ASP A 93 -0.25 -7.47 9.80
N ASN A 94 -1.33 -6.84 10.27
CA ASN A 94 -2.69 -7.20 9.86
C ASN A 94 -3.34 -6.09 9.00
N PRO A 95 -4.28 -6.43 8.08
CA PRO A 95 -4.91 -5.44 7.21
C PRO A 95 -5.61 -4.29 7.95
N LEU A 96 -6.16 -4.57 9.13
CA LEU A 96 -6.83 -3.57 9.96
C LEU A 96 -5.82 -2.58 10.58
N SER A 97 -4.68 -3.06 11.05
CA SER A 97 -3.57 -2.26 11.56
C SER A 97 -3.01 -1.33 10.49
N LEU A 98 -2.95 -1.74 9.22
CA LEU A 98 -2.55 -0.85 8.11
C LEU A 98 -3.52 0.31 7.89
N ARG A 99 -4.82 0.04 8.01
CA ARG A 99 -5.89 1.02 7.71
C ARG A 99 -6.19 1.95 8.89
N LEU A 100 -5.93 1.51 10.12
CA LEU A 100 -6.20 2.24 11.35
C LEU A 100 -5.57 3.65 11.40
N PRO A 101 -4.30 3.86 11.02
CA PRO A 101 -3.70 5.20 10.98
C PRO A 101 -4.38 6.15 10.00
N ALA A 102 -4.78 5.64 8.83
CA ALA A 102 -5.50 6.43 7.84
C ALA A 102 -6.90 6.81 8.35
N LEU A 103 -7.59 5.87 8.99
CA LEU A 103 -8.89 6.09 9.63
C LEU A 103 -8.81 7.11 10.78
N SER A 104 -7.84 6.95 11.67
CA SER A 104 -7.64 7.86 12.81
C SER A 104 -7.27 9.27 12.34
N ALA A 105 -6.42 9.38 11.32
CA ALA A 105 -6.11 10.66 10.68
C ALA A 105 -7.35 11.30 10.04
N GLY A 106 -8.18 10.53 9.33
CA GLY A 106 -9.45 11.00 8.78
C GLY A 106 -10.39 11.57 9.84
N LEU A 107 -10.52 10.86 10.97
CA LEU A 107 -11.31 11.30 12.13
C LEU A 107 -10.75 12.57 12.76
N LEU A 108 -9.41 12.67 12.89
CA LEU A 108 -8.74 13.87 13.38
C LEU A 108 -8.97 15.07 12.46
N ALA A 109 -8.88 14.88 11.14
CA ALA A 109 -9.17 15.91 10.16
C ALA A 109 -10.63 16.40 10.27
N LEU A 110 -11.58 15.46 10.41
CA LEU A 110 -12.98 15.78 10.62
C LEU A 110 -13.20 16.55 11.94
N ALA A 111 -12.59 16.10 13.03
CA ALA A 111 -12.68 16.76 14.33
C ALA A 111 -12.10 18.19 14.31
N ALA A 112 -11.00 18.41 13.59
CA ALA A 112 -10.40 19.74 13.41
C ALA A 112 -11.24 20.65 12.49
N SER A 113 -11.96 20.09 11.52
CA SER A 113 -12.80 20.85 10.59
C SER A 113 -13.98 21.56 11.27
N PHE A 114 -14.56 20.96 12.31
CA PHE A 114 -15.73 21.51 13.00
C PHE A 114 -15.46 22.86 13.70
N PRO A 115 -14.48 23.00 14.60
CA PRO A 115 -14.21 24.27 15.25
C PRO A 115 -13.74 25.35 14.24
N LEU A 116 -13.05 24.95 13.17
CA LEU A 116 -12.71 25.84 12.04
C LEU A 116 -13.98 26.37 11.37
N ALA A 117 -14.87 25.49 10.93
CA ALA A 117 -16.11 25.87 10.26
C ALA A 117 -17.02 26.71 11.17
N ARG A 118 -17.11 26.33 12.45
CA ARG A 118 -17.87 27.09 13.46
C ARG A 118 -17.33 28.50 13.64
N ARG A 119 -16.01 28.67 13.64
CA ARG A 119 -15.37 29.97 13.81
C ARG A 119 -15.61 30.91 12.63
N PHE A 120 -15.58 30.41 11.40
CA PHE A 120 -15.69 31.25 10.20
C PHE A 120 -17.10 31.44 9.68
N PHE A 121 -17.94 30.41 9.77
CA PHE A 121 -19.25 30.37 9.12
C PHE A 121 -20.41 30.20 10.12
N GLY A 122 -20.10 30.10 11.41
CA GLY A 122 -21.07 29.89 12.47
C GLY A 122 -21.49 28.44 12.65
N GLN A 123 -22.34 28.21 13.65
CA GLN A 123 -22.69 26.88 14.14
C GLN A 123 -23.42 26.01 13.10
N ARG A 124 -24.35 26.58 12.32
CA ARG A 124 -25.14 25.82 11.34
C ARG A 124 -24.26 25.30 10.21
N ALA A 125 -23.42 26.15 9.65
CA ALA A 125 -22.46 25.78 8.63
C ALA A 125 -21.48 24.71 9.13
N ALA A 126 -21.02 24.80 10.38
CA ALA A 126 -20.15 23.78 10.99
C ALA A 126 -20.77 22.37 10.98
N TRP A 127 -22.06 22.26 11.34
CA TRP A 127 -22.76 20.99 11.27
C TRP A 127 -22.93 20.49 9.84
N MET A 128 -23.28 21.38 8.90
CA MET A 128 -23.39 21.00 7.49
C MET A 128 -22.06 20.50 6.94
N THR A 129 -20.94 21.19 7.25
CA THR A 129 -19.60 20.76 6.86
C THR A 129 -19.24 19.42 7.48
N LEU A 130 -19.53 19.21 8.77
CA LEU A 130 -19.27 17.93 9.44
C LEU A 130 -20.05 16.78 8.77
N VAL A 131 -21.35 16.95 8.53
CA VAL A 131 -22.18 15.91 7.89
C VAL A 131 -21.72 15.65 6.47
N LEU A 132 -21.42 16.70 5.69
CA LEU A 132 -20.93 16.57 4.32
C LEU A 132 -19.59 15.82 4.29
N LEU A 133 -18.62 16.22 5.12
CA LEU A 133 -17.31 15.57 5.19
C LEU A 133 -17.42 14.15 5.72
N LEU A 134 -18.23 13.88 6.73
CA LEU A 134 -18.48 12.53 7.25
C LEU A 134 -19.05 11.63 6.15
N THR A 135 -20.04 12.12 5.41
CA THR A 135 -20.63 11.41 4.27
C THR A 135 -19.55 11.13 3.22
N LEU A 136 -18.80 12.16 2.82
CA LEU A 136 -17.72 12.01 1.86
C LEU A 136 -16.66 10.99 2.34
N LEU A 137 -16.25 11.04 3.60
CA LEU A 137 -15.28 10.12 4.21
C LEU A 137 -15.77 8.66 4.22
N LEU A 138 -17.06 8.41 4.45
CA LEU A 138 -17.64 7.06 4.43
C LEU A 138 -17.70 6.46 3.02
N PHE A 139 -17.96 7.30 2.01
CA PHE A 139 -18.09 6.88 0.62
C PHE A 139 -16.76 6.92 -0.15
N VAL A 140 -15.78 7.68 0.33
CA VAL A 140 -14.51 7.85 -0.39
C VAL A 140 -13.53 6.73 -0.02
N PRO A 141 -12.99 6.00 -1.01
CA PRO A 141 -12.04 4.90 -0.77
C PRO A 141 -10.72 5.34 -0.13
N LEU A 142 -10.46 6.64 0.02
CA LEU A 142 -9.23 7.18 0.63
C LEU A 142 -9.05 6.79 2.10
N LEU A 143 -10.12 6.66 2.88
CA LEU A 143 -10.02 6.18 4.27
C LEU A 143 -9.97 4.66 4.38
N ARG A 144 -10.41 3.95 3.33
CA ARG A 144 -10.45 2.49 3.31
C ARG A 144 -9.10 1.88 2.97
N ARG A 145 -8.23 2.65 2.33
CA ARG A 145 -6.90 2.22 1.90
C ARG A 145 -5.86 2.79 2.85
N ALA A 146 -4.82 2.00 3.18
CA ALA A 146 -3.64 2.53 3.86
C ALA A 146 -2.88 3.48 2.92
N SER A 147 -3.32 4.74 2.93
CA SER A 147 -2.85 5.78 2.04
C SER A 147 -2.23 6.93 2.84
N PRO A 148 -1.21 7.63 2.31
CA PRO A 148 -0.65 8.81 2.96
C PRO A 148 -1.63 10.01 3.00
N TYR A 149 -2.64 10.04 2.12
CA TYR A 149 -3.47 11.24 1.95
C TYR A 149 -4.27 11.65 3.21
N PRO A 150 -4.90 10.74 3.97
CA PRO A 150 -5.60 11.10 5.19
C PRO A 150 -4.68 11.69 6.27
N LEU A 151 -3.44 11.19 6.38
CA LEU A 151 -2.43 11.72 7.31
C LEU A 151 -2.05 13.15 6.94
N LEU A 152 -1.78 13.41 5.66
CA LEU A 152 -1.48 14.75 5.16
C LEU A 152 -2.66 15.71 5.36
N LEU A 153 -3.88 15.24 5.10
CA LEU A 153 -5.10 16.01 5.32
C LEU A 153 -5.28 16.36 6.80
N ALA A 154 -5.05 15.41 7.71
CA ALA A 154 -5.11 15.63 9.14
C ALA A 154 -4.07 16.66 9.58
N ALA A 155 -2.82 16.52 9.12
CA ALA A 155 -1.76 17.47 9.41
C ALA A 155 -2.09 18.88 8.90
N ALA A 156 -2.62 19.01 7.67
CA ALA A 156 -3.05 20.27 7.10
C ALA A 156 -4.19 20.92 7.90
N MET A 157 -5.20 20.14 8.31
CA MET A 157 -6.32 20.62 9.11
C MET A 157 -5.90 21.05 10.51
N LEU A 158 -4.99 20.30 11.15
CA LEU A 158 -4.43 20.67 12.45
C LEU A 158 -3.56 21.93 12.36
N ALA A 159 -2.74 22.05 11.31
CA ALA A 159 -1.95 23.25 11.06
C ALA A 159 -2.86 24.47 10.88
N LEU A 160 -3.91 24.34 10.06
CA LEU A 160 -4.89 25.41 9.86
C LEU A 160 -5.62 25.78 11.15
N TYR A 161 -6.00 24.78 11.96
CA TYR A 161 -6.63 25.00 13.25
C TYR A 161 -5.72 25.74 14.23
N ALA A 162 -4.45 25.34 14.33
CA ALA A 162 -3.44 26.02 15.16
C ALA A 162 -3.20 27.46 14.69
N LEU A 163 -3.17 27.68 13.37
CA LEU A 163 -3.03 29.02 12.78
C LEU A 163 -4.25 29.90 13.08
N ALA A 164 -5.47 29.34 12.98
CA ALA A 164 -6.70 30.04 13.33
C ALA A 164 -6.77 30.38 14.82
N LEU A 165 -6.27 29.51 15.71
CA LEU A 165 -6.14 29.79 17.15
C LEU A 165 -5.19 30.97 17.40
N ARG A 166 -4.02 30.97 16.75
CA ARG A 166 -2.97 31.96 16.97
C ARG A 166 -3.26 33.33 16.34
N TRP A 167 -3.97 33.38 15.22
CA TRP A 167 -4.23 34.62 14.48
C TRP A 167 -5.71 34.98 14.54
N ALA A 168 -6.06 35.76 15.56
CA ALA A 168 -7.43 35.86 16.01
C ALA A 168 -8.45 36.31 14.93
N LEU A 169 -8.13 37.18 13.96
CA LEU A 169 -9.16 37.65 13.01
C LEU A 169 -8.74 38.17 11.62
N ALA A 170 -7.46 38.43 11.29
CA ALA A 170 -7.19 39.22 10.08
C ALA A 170 -6.98 38.44 8.75
N ARG A 171 -6.39 37.23 8.77
CA ARG A 171 -6.01 36.51 7.53
C ARG A 171 -6.20 34.98 7.50
N PRO A 172 -7.08 34.35 8.30
CA PRO A 172 -7.19 32.90 8.30
C PRO A 172 -7.73 32.34 6.97
N LEU A 173 -8.51 33.14 6.22
CA LEU A 173 -9.01 32.75 4.90
C LEU A 173 -7.88 32.68 3.87
N LEU A 174 -6.91 33.61 3.91
CA LEU A 174 -5.70 33.56 3.08
C LEU A 174 -4.79 32.38 3.48
N ALA A 175 -4.66 32.09 4.78
CA ALA A 175 -3.90 30.91 5.23
C ALA A 175 -4.59 29.59 4.81
N ALA A 176 -5.92 29.52 4.90
CA ALA A 176 -6.70 28.37 4.43
C ALA A 176 -6.55 28.19 2.91
N LEU A 177 -6.66 29.28 2.13
CA LEU A 177 -6.44 29.24 0.69
C LEU A 177 -5.01 28.88 0.34
N ALA A 178 -4.01 29.36 1.09
CA ALA A 178 -2.61 28.99 0.87
C ALA A 178 -2.34 27.51 1.17
N ILE A 179 -2.92 26.96 2.24
CA ILE A 179 -2.80 25.54 2.59
C ILE A 179 -3.54 24.68 1.56
N LEU A 180 -4.73 25.09 1.13
CA LEU A 180 -5.50 24.37 0.10
C LEU A 180 -4.77 24.43 -1.25
N ALA A 181 -4.25 25.59 -1.64
CA ALA A 181 -3.46 25.77 -2.85
C ALA A 181 -2.17 24.95 -2.79
N TRP A 182 -1.49 24.91 -1.65
CA TRP A 182 -0.32 24.06 -1.44
C TRP A 182 -0.70 22.58 -1.54
N ALA A 183 -1.79 22.15 -0.91
CA ALA A 183 -2.25 20.76 -0.98
C ALA A 183 -2.65 20.36 -2.41
N LEU A 184 -3.31 21.24 -3.15
CA LEU A 184 -3.66 21.02 -4.56
C LEU A 184 -2.43 21.04 -5.47
N ALA A 185 -1.43 21.90 -5.20
CA ALA A 185 -0.17 21.94 -5.95
C ALA A 185 0.74 20.75 -5.61
N ALA A 186 0.69 20.26 -4.38
CA ALA A 186 1.42 19.08 -3.93
C ALA A 186 0.73 17.79 -4.39
N ALA A 187 -0.59 17.78 -4.61
CA ALA A 187 -1.33 16.60 -5.06
C ALA A 187 -0.75 15.94 -6.32
N PRO A 188 -0.41 16.64 -7.42
CA PRO A 188 0.22 16.02 -8.58
C PRO A 188 1.62 15.48 -8.29
N LEU A 189 2.44 16.18 -7.51
CA LEU A 189 3.77 15.71 -7.10
C LEU A 189 3.69 14.44 -6.22
N LEU A 190 2.75 14.44 -5.28
CA LEU A 190 2.43 13.28 -4.45
C LEU A 190 1.84 12.16 -5.30
N SER A 191 1.02 12.45 -6.30
CA SER A 191 0.48 11.44 -7.21
C SER A 191 1.54 10.83 -8.13
N GLN A 192 2.59 11.58 -8.48
CA GLN A 192 3.74 11.08 -9.23
C GLN A 192 4.64 10.21 -8.36
N ALA A 193 4.91 10.61 -7.13
CA ALA A 193 5.62 9.78 -6.15
C ALA A 193 4.83 8.49 -5.80
N TYR A 194 3.49 8.60 -5.80
CA TYR A 194 2.59 7.48 -5.58
C TYR A 194 2.11 6.81 -6.87
N ARG A 195 2.70 7.12 -8.04
CA ARG A 195 2.38 6.35 -9.24
C ARG A 195 2.73 4.90 -8.89
N PRO A 196 1.73 3.99 -8.92
CA PRO A 196 2.07 2.59 -8.89
C PRO A 196 3.08 2.40 -10.01
N HIS A 197 4.10 1.62 -9.69
CA HIS A 197 5.07 1.10 -10.62
C HIS A 197 4.28 0.39 -11.75
N ASN A 198 3.89 1.18 -12.75
CA ASN A 198 2.95 0.82 -13.80
C ASN A 198 3.63 -0.09 -14.81
N ALA A 199 4.96 -0.16 -14.80
CA ALA A 199 5.71 -1.00 -15.71
C ALA A 199 5.44 -2.49 -15.41
N ALA A 200 5.52 -2.92 -14.15
CA ALA A 200 5.16 -4.28 -13.75
C ALA A 200 3.69 -4.58 -14.00
N ARG A 201 2.79 -3.63 -13.70
CA ARG A 201 1.36 -3.79 -14.00
C ARG A 201 1.12 -3.96 -15.50
N ALA A 202 1.63 -3.06 -16.34
CA ALA A 202 1.45 -3.11 -17.78
C ALA A 202 2.10 -4.37 -18.38
N ALA A 203 3.29 -4.76 -17.90
CA ALA A 203 3.94 -6.00 -18.30
C ALA A 203 3.10 -7.23 -17.96
N LEU A 204 2.54 -7.29 -16.75
CA LEU A 204 1.68 -8.39 -16.31
C LEU A 204 0.34 -8.42 -17.04
N GLU A 205 -0.29 -7.26 -17.29
CA GLU A 205 -1.51 -7.17 -18.12
C GLU A 205 -1.23 -7.64 -19.55
N GLN A 206 -0.11 -7.23 -20.15
CA GLN A 206 0.31 -7.67 -21.47
C GLN A 206 0.60 -9.18 -21.51
N ALA A 207 1.28 -9.71 -20.50
CA ALA A 207 1.56 -11.14 -20.40
C ALA A 207 0.29 -11.96 -20.15
N ALA A 208 -0.62 -11.48 -19.30
CA ALA A 208 -1.90 -12.12 -19.05
C ALA A 208 -2.74 -12.21 -20.33
N ALA A 209 -2.75 -11.15 -21.15
CA ALA A 209 -3.43 -11.14 -22.44
C ALA A 209 -2.79 -12.10 -23.47
N ALA A 210 -1.48 -12.36 -23.36
CA ALA A 210 -0.75 -13.25 -24.27
C ALA A 210 -0.72 -14.72 -23.81
N ARG A 211 -0.85 -14.97 -22.51
CA ARG A 211 -0.75 -16.31 -21.89
C ARG A 211 -2.01 -17.12 -22.18
N LEU A 212 -1.83 -18.34 -22.68
CA LEU A 212 -2.93 -19.31 -22.77
C LEU A 212 -3.10 -20.07 -21.45
N PRO A 213 -4.32 -20.46 -21.03
CA PRO A 213 -4.54 -21.20 -19.78
C PRO A 213 -3.76 -22.52 -19.66
N ALA A 214 -3.44 -23.15 -20.80
CA ALA A 214 -2.66 -24.38 -20.88
C ALA A 214 -1.14 -24.17 -20.80
N GLU A 215 -0.65 -22.94 -20.93
CA GLU A 215 0.76 -22.62 -20.77
C GLU A 215 1.09 -22.49 -19.28
N PRO A 216 1.94 -23.36 -18.71
CA PRO A 216 2.32 -23.27 -17.31
C PRO A 216 3.07 -21.98 -17.00
N ALA A 217 2.88 -21.46 -15.79
CA ALA A 217 3.68 -20.36 -15.25
C ALA A 217 4.37 -20.78 -13.95
N LEU A 218 5.65 -20.47 -13.85
CA LEU A 218 6.43 -20.52 -12.62
C LEU A 218 6.58 -19.10 -12.10
N LEU A 219 6.23 -18.89 -10.84
CA LEU A 219 6.43 -17.62 -10.17
C LEU A 219 7.26 -17.82 -8.91
N SER A 220 8.14 -16.88 -8.63
CA SER A 220 8.90 -16.82 -7.38
C SER A 220 8.84 -15.39 -6.84
N LEU A 221 7.63 -14.89 -6.66
CA LEU A 221 7.39 -13.55 -6.11
C LEU A 221 6.98 -13.66 -4.65
N ASP A 222 7.55 -12.81 -3.80
CA ASP A 222 7.01 -12.63 -2.46
C ASP A 222 5.54 -12.17 -2.59
N PRO A 223 4.56 -12.83 -1.94
CA PRO A 223 3.14 -12.46 -2.03
C PRO A 223 2.85 -11.02 -1.58
N ARG A 224 3.78 -10.38 -0.86
CA ARG A 224 3.70 -8.97 -0.46
C ARG A 224 4.11 -8.01 -1.57
N GLN A 225 4.89 -8.46 -2.57
CA GLN A 225 5.32 -7.60 -3.67
C GLN A 225 4.11 -7.13 -4.52
N PRO A 226 4.10 -5.87 -4.98
CA PRO A 226 3.03 -5.37 -5.86
C PRO A 226 2.82 -6.22 -7.12
N ALA A 227 3.90 -6.79 -7.67
CA ALA A 227 3.83 -7.68 -8.83
C ALA A 227 2.98 -8.94 -8.57
N ALA A 228 3.05 -9.52 -7.37
CA ALA A 228 2.23 -10.67 -7.00
C ALA A 228 0.74 -10.31 -6.96
N PHE A 229 0.41 -9.11 -6.47
CA PHE A 229 -0.95 -8.58 -6.53
C PHE A 229 -1.44 -8.41 -7.97
N TYR A 230 -0.67 -7.74 -8.84
CA TYR A 230 -1.06 -7.55 -10.24
C TYR A 230 -1.16 -8.87 -11.01
N ALA A 231 -0.32 -9.86 -10.70
CA ALA A 231 -0.41 -11.17 -11.32
C ALA A 231 -1.72 -11.90 -10.97
N ARG A 232 -2.22 -11.72 -9.74
CA ARG A 232 -3.51 -12.26 -9.29
C ARG A 232 -4.69 -11.49 -9.88
N GLU A 233 -4.69 -10.17 -9.76
CA GLU A 233 -5.78 -9.30 -10.22
C GLU A 233 -5.93 -9.31 -11.74
N GLY A 234 -4.82 -9.24 -12.47
CA GLY A 234 -4.79 -9.21 -13.94
C GLY A 234 -5.07 -10.56 -14.59
N GLY A 235 -5.35 -11.61 -13.81
CA GLY A 235 -5.64 -12.94 -14.33
C GLY A 235 -4.41 -13.69 -14.85
N PHE A 236 -3.21 -13.15 -14.73
CA PHE A 236 -1.98 -13.82 -15.16
C PHE A 236 -1.84 -15.19 -14.51
N LEU A 237 -2.26 -15.36 -13.25
CA LEU A 237 -2.17 -16.64 -12.53
C LEU A 237 -3.31 -17.63 -12.82
N GLN A 238 -4.23 -17.32 -13.73
CA GLN A 238 -5.27 -18.28 -14.14
C GLN A 238 -4.65 -19.45 -14.94
N GLY A 239 -5.13 -20.67 -14.71
CA GLY A 239 -4.59 -21.89 -15.32
C GLY A 239 -3.53 -22.59 -14.48
N ILE A 240 -2.53 -23.19 -15.12
CA ILE A 240 -1.47 -23.97 -14.45
C ILE A 240 -0.40 -23.03 -13.91
N SER A 241 -0.46 -22.69 -12.63
CA SER A 241 0.48 -21.76 -12.00
C SER A 241 1.15 -22.42 -10.79
N ILE A 242 2.47 -22.38 -10.73
CA ILE A 242 3.27 -23.00 -9.67
C ILE A 242 4.03 -21.93 -8.93
N ASP A 243 3.66 -21.74 -7.67
CA ASP A 243 4.32 -20.80 -6.78
C ASP A 243 5.55 -21.44 -6.13
N LEU A 244 6.71 -20.85 -6.36
CA LEU A 244 8.00 -21.24 -5.80
C LEU A 244 8.36 -20.42 -4.55
N SER A 245 7.55 -19.42 -4.16
CA SER A 245 7.91 -18.50 -3.07
C SER A 245 7.74 -19.08 -1.66
N TRP A 246 7.14 -20.27 -1.52
CA TRP A 246 6.84 -20.86 -0.20
C TRP A 246 8.06 -21.50 0.47
N ARG A 247 9.14 -21.77 -0.27
CA ARG A 247 10.45 -22.17 0.26
C ARG A 247 11.56 -21.84 -0.72
N ALA A 248 12.81 -21.98 -0.29
CA ALA A 248 13.94 -21.99 -1.21
C ALA A 248 13.91 -23.26 -2.08
N PHE A 249 14.04 -23.08 -3.39
CA PHE A 249 14.23 -24.16 -4.36
C PHE A 249 15.62 -24.06 -4.97
N SER A 250 16.27 -25.20 -5.20
CA SER A 250 17.50 -25.24 -6.00
C SER A 250 17.19 -25.18 -7.50
N SER A 251 18.17 -24.80 -8.31
CA SER A 251 18.04 -24.83 -9.78
C SER A 251 17.76 -26.24 -10.31
N ASP A 252 18.30 -27.29 -9.67
CA ASP A 252 18.00 -28.70 -9.98
C ASP A 252 16.54 -29.07 -9.71
N GLU A 253 15.99 -28.65 -8.58
CA GLU A 253 14.59 -28.92 -8.25
C GLU A 253 13.64 -28.25 -9.24
N ILE A 254 13.97 -27.03 -9.68
CA ILE A 254 13.17 -26.28 -10.64
C ILE A 254 13.25 -26.93 -12.03
N ALA A 255 14.43 -27.35 -12.46
CA ALA A 255 14.57 -28.08 -13.72
C ALA A 255 13.78 -29.39 -13.71
N ALA A 256 13.90 -30.17 -12.63
CA ALA A 256 13.12 -31.41 -12.47
C ALA A 256 11.61 -31.14 -12.45
N LEU A 257 11.18 -29.99 -11.93
CA LEU A 257 9.79 -29.56 -11.96
C LEU A 257 9.34 -29.19 -13.38
N VAL A 258 10.17 -28.50 -14.15
CA VAL A 258 9.90 -28.15 -15.56
C VAL A 258 9.84 -29.40 -16.45
N GLU A 259 10.74 -30.37 -16.24
CA GLU A 259 10.72 -31.65 -16.96
C GLU A 259 9.41 -32.42 -16.73
N ARG A 260 8.81 -32.26 -15.55
CA ARG A 260 7.50 -32.86 -15.17
C ARG A 260 6.29 -32.10 -15.70
N LEU A 261 6.47 -31.11 -16.57
CA LEU A 261 5.39 -30.45 -17.31
C LEU A 261 5.27 -31.06 -18.72
N PRO A 262 4.75 -32.31 -18.87
CA PRO A 262 4.73 -33.01 -20.13
C PRO A 262 3.89 -32.25 -21.16
N GLY A 263 4.47 -32.03 -22.34
CA GLY A 263 3.78 -31.40 -23.47
C GLY A 263 3.69 -29.87 -23.43
N ALA A 264 4.28 -29.20 -22.44
CA ALA A 264 4.35 -27.74 -22.42
C ALA A 264 5.23 -27.24 -23.58
N ARG A 265 4.61 -26.59 -24.58
CA ARG A 265 5.32 -25.91 -25.68
C ARG A 265 5.85 -24.53 -25.29
N ALA A 266 5.25 -23.93 -24.27
CA ALA A 266 5.68 -22.67 -23.70
C ALA A 266 5.61 -22.72 -22.18
N LEU A 267 6.49 -21.96 -21.54
CA LEU A 267 6.61 -21.82 -20.09
C LEU A 267 6.78 -20.34 -19.78
N TRP A 268 5.96 -19.82 -18.86
CA TRP A 268 6.09 -18.47 -18.35
C TRP A 268 6.90 -18.46 -17.06
N LEU A 269 7.84 -17.54 -16.95
CA LEU A 269 8.61 -17.28 -15.75
C LEU A 269 8.30 -15.88 -15.25
N LEU A 270 7.96 -15.77 -13.97
CA LEU A 270 7.74 -14.52 -13.26
C LEU A 270 8.63 -14.50 -12.02
N LEU A 271 9.83 -13.95 -12.16
CA LEU A 271 10.92 -14.05 -11.19
C LEU A 271 11.45 -12.66 -10.80
N PRO A 272 12.09 -12.47 -9.65
CA PRO A 272 12.75 -11.21 -9.32
C PRO A 272 14.03 -11.04 -10.14
N ALA A 273 14.23 -9.89 -10.78
CA ALA A 273 15.32 -9.67 -11.74
C ALA A 273 16.72 -9.63 -11.10
N ALA A 274 16.83 -9.33 -9.81
CA ALA A 274 18.10 -9.15 -9.11
C ALA A 274 18.48 -10.31 -8.16
N VAL A 275 17.92 -11.50 -8.39
CA VAL A 275 18.16 -12.69 -7.55
C VAL A 275 19.00 -13.71 -8.33
N PRO A 276 20.11 -14.23 -7.79
CA PRO A 276 20.98 -15.20 -8.49
C PRO A 276 20.24 -16.43 -9.02
N LEU A 277 19.23 -16.90 -8.27
CA LEU A 277 18.37 -18.01 -8.69
C LEU A 277 17.69 -17.75 -10.04
N THR A 278 17.32 -16.50 -10.34
CA THR A 278 16.70 -16.11 -11.62
C THR A 278 17.66 -16.33 -12.80
N ASP A 279 18.93 -15.98 -12.62
CA ASP A 279 19.97 -16.18 -13.64
C ASP A 279 20.26 -17.66 -13.84
N ASP A 280 20.34 -18.43 -12.74
CA ASP A 280 20.58 -19.88 -12.79
C ASP A 280 19.45 -20.63 -13.51
N ILE A 281 18.18 -20.33 -13.18
CA ILE A 281 17.01 -20.92 -13.83
C ILE A 281 16.99 -20.56 -15.31
N SER A 282 17.18 -19.28 -15.64
CA SER A 282 17.12 -18.81 -17.02
C SER A 282 18.21 -19.46 -17.86
N THR A 283 19.45 -19.48 -17.35
CA THR A 283 20.59 -20.10 -18.05
C THR A 283 20.35 -21.59 -18.28
N ARG A 284 19.87 -22.31 -17.27
CA ARG A 284 19.64 -23.74 -17.38
C ARG A 284 18.55 -24.07 -18.39
N LEU A 285 17.41 -23.38 -18.35
CA LEU A 285 16.33 -23.62 -19.30
C LEU A 285 16.76 -23.31 -20.74
N LEU A 286 17.55 -22.26 -20.95
CA LEU A 286 18.13 -21.96 -22.27
C LEU A 286 19.07 -23.08 -22.75
N ASN A 287 19.88 -23.65 -21.86
CA ASN A 287 20.74 -24.79 -22.17
C ASN A 287 19.94 -26.07 -22.47
N ASP A 288 18.77 -26.25 -21.84
CA ASP A 288 17.86 -27.38 -22.06
C ASP A 288 17.01 -27.23 -23.35
N GLY A 289 17.35 -26.26 -24.20
CA GLY A 289 16.76 -26.07 -25.52
C GLY A 289 15.53 -25.17 -25.54
N TRP A 290 15.21 -24.48 -24.44
CA TRP A 290 14.21 -23.42 -24.45
C TRP A 290 14.74 -22.16 -25.14
N GLN A 291 13.85 -21.37 -25.72
CA GLN A 291 14.15 -20.09 -26.37
C GLN A 291 13.29 -18.97 -25.80
N ILE A 292 13.85 -17.78 -25.64
CA ILE A 292 13.09 -16.59 -25.24
C ILE A 292 12.15 -16.18 -26.38
N GLY A 293 10.85 -16.25 -26.13
CA GLY A 293 9.83 -15.76 -27.05
C GLY A 293 9.39 -14.32 -26.74
N LEU A 294 9.21 -14.02 -25.45
CA LEU A 294 8.85 -12.68 -24.96
C LEU A 294 9.65 -12.40 -23.69
N SER A 295 10.18 -11.19 -23.55
CA SER A 295 10.80 -10.72 -22.31
C SER A 295 10.27 -9.34 -22.00
N LEU A 296 9.66 -9.21 -20.82
CA LEU A 296 9.16 -7.97 -20.26
C LEU A 296 9.86 -7.76 -18.93
N ALA A 297 10.43 -6.57 -18.74
CA ALA A 297 11.03 -6.17 -17.49
C ALA A 297 10.28 -4.95 -16.96
N GLY A 298 9.98 -4.96 -15.66
CA GLY A 298 9.41 -3.82 -14.97
C GLY A 298 9.76 -3.94 -13.50
N ASP A 299 10.17 -2.85 -12.85
CA ASP A 299 10.12 -2.75 -11.39
C ASP A 299 10.80 -3.89 -10.61
N GLY A 300 11.94 -4.38 -11.12
CA GLY A 300 12.69 -5.47 -10.49
C GLY A 300 12.09 -6.86 -10.66
N ILE A 301 11.10 -7.04 -11.53
CA ILE A 301 10.62 -8.36 -11.98
C ILE A 301 11.07 -8.65 -13.41
N LEU A 302 11.42 -9.90 -13.63
CA LEU A 302 11.67 -10.51 -14.93
C LEU A 302 10.47 -11.38 -15.29
N LEU A 303 9.79 -11.01 -16.38
CA LEU A 303 8.64 -11.74 -16.91
C LEU A 303 9.00 -12.25 -18.30
N VAL A 304 9.19 -13.56 -18.42
CA VAL A 304 9.71 -14.19 -19.64
C VAL A 304 8.80 -15.32 -20.09
N ARG A 305 8.47 -15.35 -21.38
CA ARG A 305 7.86 -16.51 -22.04
C ARG A 305 8.97 -17.28 -22.75
N LEU A 306 9.18 -18.51 -22.34
CA LEU A 306 10.09 -19.47 -22.96
C LEU A 306 9.30 -20.40 -23.88
N ASN A 307 9.83 -20.70 -25.06
CA ASN A 307 9.30 -21.69 -26.00
C ASN A 307 10.24 -22.89 -26.06
N ARG A 308 9.68 -24.10 -26.05
CA ARG A 308 10.46 -25.31 -26.29
C ARG A 308 10.71 -25.46 -27.80
N ARG A 309 11.96 -25.72 -28.20
CA ARG A 309 12.30 -26.06 -29.59
C ARG A 309 11.64 -27.36 -30.03
#